data_AF-A0A059AT76-F1
#
_entry.id   AF-A0A059AT76-F1
#
_cell.length_a   1.000
_cell.length_b   1.000
_cell.length_c   1.000
_cell.angle_alpha   90.00
_cell.angle_beta   90.00
_cell.angle_gamma   90.00
#
_symmetry.space_group_name_H-M   'P 1'
#
loop_
_entity.id
_entity.type
_entity.pdbx_description
1 polymer ?
#
loop_
_entity_poly.entity_id
_entity_poly.type
_entity_poly.pdbx_seq_one_letter_code
_entity_poly.pdbx_strand_id
1 'polypeptide(L)'
;MILRTPPPSKKQRLESRAAEASPAVGSDRQVVIYEDPPDGDPNADQPSSSSDHLLCTYQCRQMVKSEFFEALSSAEKQARDYHSQLQALNDDFLKADAERKKFREQLLYAEQELAAARGREQALQGQLFKEVRDSQERLKKQIQSHSEMEIKLQNEMNLRKSTESLAASAEEKASLSEGKLSRLSGDTQSKNKSLRNELVQLQRESKLSISRISADLEKMECRAVNAEKQSNLLKEQLEELRKQFNECLHQKSEAEKKLSTLTFQESSSNETTVLVKHLQEELRNYESEVREARKLKSSHEQVELIKEKLLEERGRRERAELETSQLQELLHDMKKVEEELRSWKLTTKDIPGVSCPDDIPLKFAALQKEVIESTMKVGEANARLKQMEVALDEATLSKQRVETEAALAKQKAEESISEIKRIQSTLSVITEERDKYQTLVNELKKPEKDETGSKVANELQLSLAKKECRIKEMESSLNEQKEAYNRQREEIKLLNERLNNEARRIKSLERESDRLRSEISLLESKLGHGDFSAASTKVLRMVNTLAVDNEAKQTIQALQTELQKTKDRLQAVEELNNQSGNAAKSVDCQISEKITQLKEQIATLEKREERL
;
A
#
# COMPACT_ATOMS: atom_id res chain seq x y z
N MET A 1 2.36 -33.86 17.30
CA MET A 1 2.61 -35.31 17.54
C MET A 1 3.67 -35.77 16.55
N ILE A 2 4.53 -36.75 16.90
CA ILE A 2 5.53 -37.27 15.95
C ILE A 2 4.84 -38.26 15.00
N LEU A 3 4.61 -37.86 13.75
CA LEU A 3 4.21 -38.77 12.69
C LEU A 3 5.41 -39.64 12.30
N ARG A 4 5.52 -40.81 12.95
CA ARG A 4 6.45 -41.87 12.53
C ARG A 4 5.96 -42.47 11.22
N THR A 5 6.71 -42.29 10.14
CA THR A 5 6.53 -43.11 8.94
C THR A 5 6.91 -44.57 9.25
N PRO A 6 6.11 -45.56 8.81
CA PRO A 6 6.38 -46.97 9.09
C PRO A 6 7.49 -47.53 8.17
N PRO A 7 8.19 -48.59 8.58
CA PRO A 7 9.12 -49.30 7.71
C PRO A 7 8.36 -50.03 6.57
N PRO A 8 8.96 -50.18 5.38
CA PRO A 8 8.33 -50.90 4.27
C PRO A 8 8.13 -52.38 4.61
N SER A 9 6.94 -52.90 4.31
CA SER A 9 6.56 -54.27 4.61
C SER A 9 7.04 -55.26 3.55
N LYS A 10 7.31 -56.51 3.98
CA LYS A 10 7.69 -57.60 3.07
C LYS A 10 6.57 -57.89 2.07
N LYS A 11 6.86 -57.74 0.78
CA LYS A 11 6.12 -58.38 -0.33
C LYS A 11 7.15 -59.12 -1.20
N GLN A 12 7.14 -60.44 -1.13
CA GLN A 12 6.32 -61.36 -1.94
C GLN A 12 6.99 -61.67 -3.29
N ARG A 13 7.61 -62.85 -3.30
CA ARG A 13 8.05 -63.60 -4.49
C ARG A 13 6.87 -63.79 -5.45
N LEU A 14 7.05 -63.39 -6.71
CA LEU A 14 6.36 -63.98 -7.85
C LEU A 14 7.33 -64.03 -9.04
N GLU A 15 7.27 -65.09 -9.82
CA GLU A 15 8.19 -65.38 -10.92
C GLU A 15 7.49 -65.15 -12.27
N SER A 16 8.20 -64.63 -13.29
CA SER A 16 8.02 -65.02 -14.71
C SER A 16 8.94 -64.25 -15.68
N ARG A 17 9.66 -65.00 -16.53
CA ARG A 17 10.12 -64.75 -17.93
C ARG A 17 10.62 -63.36 -18.36
N ALA A 18 11.64 -63.17 -19.20
CA ALA A 18 12.64 -63.96 -19.95
C ALA A 18 13.18 -62.98 -21.05
N ALA A 19 14.39 -63.21 -21.58
CA ALA A 19 15.02 -62.49 -22.71
C ALA A 19 15.33 -60.97 -22.46
N GLU A 20 16.45 -60.39 -22.87
CA GLU A 20 17.75 -60.87 -23.42
C GLU A 20 18.78 -59.70 -23.34
N ALA A 21 20.10 -59.82 -23.54
CA ALA A 21 20.94 -60.93 -24.00
C ALA A 21 22.32 -60.93 -23.25
N SER A 22 23.43 -61.07 -24.00
CA SER A 22 24.84 -61.16 -23.56
C SER A 22 25.74 -60.30 -24.50
N PRO A 23 27.08 -60.18 -24.34
CA PRO A 23 28.03 -60.72 -23.34
C PRO A 23 28.82 -59.55 -22.64
N ALA A 24 30.07 -59.58 -22.15
CA ALA A 24 31.20 -60.53 -22.11
C ALA A 24 32.22 -60.19 -20.99
N VAL A 25 33.21 -61.08 -20.79
CA VAL A 25 34.51 -60.92 -20.07
C VAL A 25 34.47 -60.69 -18.53
N GLY A 26 35.16 -61.44 -17.67
CA GLY A 26 35.91 -62.69 -17.89
C GLY A 26 37.21 -62.79 -17.08
N SER A 27 37.28 -63.71 -16.11
CA SER A 27 38.51 -64.31 -15.58
C SER A 27 38.16 -65.46 -14.62
N ASP A 28 38.46 -66.70 -15.00
CA ASP A 28 38.32 -67.86 -14.12
C ASP A 28 39.41 -67.89 -13.05
N ARG A 29 39.12 -68.51 -11.90
CA ARG A 29 40.15 -68.94 -10.95
C ARG A 29 39.91 -70.37 -10.48
N GLN A 30 40.27 -71.29 -11.36
CA GLN A 30 40.23 -72.73 -11.14
C GLN A 30 41.14 -73.11 -9.96
N VAL A 31 40.59 -73.80 -8.96
CA VAL A 31 41.37 -74.32 -7.82
C VAL A 31 41.94 -75.68 -8.23
N VAL A 32 43.26 -75.74 -8.40
CA VAL A 32 43.98 -77.01 -8.58
C VAL A 32 44.23 -77.61 -7.20
N ILE A 33 43.64 -78.77 -6.94
CA ILE A 33 44.02 -79.65 -5.83
C ILE A 33 45.20 -80.48 -6.31
N TYR A 34 46.27 -80.57 -5.52
CA TYR A 34 47.34 -81.53 -5.74
C TYR A 34 46.91 -82.86 -5.13
N GLU A 35 46.84 -83.92 -5.93
CA GLU A 35 46.69 -85.29 -5.45
C GLU A 35 48.08 -85.89 -5.25
N ASP A 36 48.27 -86.66 -4.17
CA ASP A 36 49.51 -87.41 -3.94
C ASP A 36 49.65 -88.58 -4.94
N PRO A 37 50.86 -88.88 -5.43
CA PRO A 37 51.08 -90.04 -6.29
C PRO A 37 50.93 -91.36 -5.49
N PRO A 38 50.33 -92.41 -6.07
CA PRO A 38 50.08 -93.66 -5.35
C PRO A 38 51.36 -94.48 -5.14
N ASP A 39 51.38 -95.28 -4.06
CA ASP A 39 52.45 -96.23 -3.74
C ASP A 39 52.69 -97.23 -4.88
N GLY A 40 53.97 -97.43 -5.23
CA GLY A 40 54.42 -98.42 -6.20
C GLY A 40 54.77 -99.75 -5.54
N ASP A 41 54.05 -100.81 -5.91
CA ASP A 41 54.19 -102.18 -5.38
C ASP A 41 55.59 -102.78 -5.66
N PRO A 42 56.23 -103.52 -4.72
CA PRO A 42 57.56 -104.09 -4.94
C PRO A 42 57.52 -105.42 -5.71
N ASN A 43 58.66 -105.73 -6.34
CA ASN A 43 58.99 -106.93 -7.14
C ASN A 43 58.62 -106.86 -8.64
N ALA A 44 59.60 -106.42 -9.45
CA ALA A 44 59.79 -106.85 -10.83
C ALA A 44 61.27 -107.20 -11.02
N ASP A 45 61.57 -108.43 -11.43
CA ASP A 45 62.93 -108.95 -11.49
C ASP A 45 63.74 -108.48 -12.71
N GLN A 46 65.06 -108.63 -12.60
CA GLN A 46 66.07 -108.16 -13.57
C GLN A 46 66.02 -108.91 -14.92
N PRO A 47 66.68 -108.36 -15.96
CA PRO A 47 67.99 -108.91 -16.31
C PRO A 47 69.12 -107.86 -16.35
N SER A 48 70.35 -108.33 -16.14
CA SER A 48 71.54 -107.50 -16.01
C SER A 48 72.19 -107.10 -17.34
N SER A 49 72.67 -105.85 -17.43
CA SER A 49 73.70 -105.46 -18.39
C SER A 49 74.62 -104.37 -17.81
N SER A 50 75.83 -104.80 -17.43
CA SER A 50 77.07 -104.03 -17.24
C SER A 50 77.00 -102.49 -17.06
N SER A 51 76.99 -102.00 -15.81
CA SER A 51 77.45 -100.63 -15.49
C SER A 51 78.09 -100.45 -14.10
N ASP A 52 78.66 -101.52 -13.52
CA ASP A 52 79.50 -101.46 -12.30
C ASP A 52 80.90 -100.82 -12.54
N HIS A 53 80.95 -99.79 -13.39
CA HIS A 53 82.16 -99.07 -13.77
C HIS A 53 82.01 -97.54 -13.84
N LEU A 54 80.90 -97.01 -13.32
CA LEU A 54 80.73 -95.58 -13.01
C LEU A 54 80.35 -95.37 -11.54
N LEU A 55 80.93 -96.18 -10.63
CA LEU A 55 80.81 -95.97 -9.19
C LEU A 55 81.46 -94.64 -8.79
N CYS A 56 80.64 -93.59 -8.64
CA CYS A 56 81.09 -92.28 -8.17
C CYS A 56 81.95 -92.44 -6.91
N THR A 57 83.05 -91.69 -6.80
CA THR A 57 83.87 -91.67 -5.59
C THR A 57 83.03 -91.24 -4.37
N TYR A 58 83.49 -91.56 -3.17
CA TYR A 58 82.88 -91.05 -1.93
C TYR A 58 82.75 -89.52 -1.97
N GLN A 59 83.74 -88.83 -2.55
CA GLN A 59 83.76 -87.38 -2.68
C GLN A 59 82.63 -86.85 -3.55
N CYS A 60 82.35 -87.41 -4.74
CA CYS A 60 81.20 -86.95 -5.54
C CYS A 60 79.84 -87.39 -4.97
N ARG A 61 79.77 -88.48 -4.20
CA ARG A 61 78.57 -88.77 -3.38
C ARG A 61 78.34 -87.74 -2.28
N GLN A 62 79.39 -87.22 -1.63
CA GLN A 62 79.22 -86.11 -0.67
C GLN A 62 78.92 -84.79 -1.36
N MET A 63 79.51 -84.51 -2.53
CA MET A 63 79.28 -83.29 -3.32
C MET A 63 77.80 -83.16 -3.75
N VAL A 64 77.23 -84.20 -4.36
CA VAL A 64 75.80 -84.24 -4.72
C VAL A 64 74.90 -84.14 -3.46
N LYS A 65 75.35 -84.67 -2.32
CA LYS A 65 74.63 -84.57 -1.04
C LYS A 65 74.69 -83.16 -0.44
N SER A 66 75.80 -82.44 -0.54
CA SER A 66 75.88 -81.03 -0.13
C SER A 66 75.09 -80.14 -1.08
N GLU A 67 75.22 -80.33 -2.40
CA GLU A 67 74.41 -79.62 -3.42
C GLU A 67 72.90 -79.82 -3.17
N PHE A 68 72.48 -81.04 -2.84
CA PHE A 68 71.09 -81.33 -2.48
C PHE A 68 70.65 -80.61 -1.18
N PHE A 69 71.46 -80.58 -0.13
CA PHE A 69 71.12 -79.86 1.10
C PHE A 69 71.17 -78.34 0.96
N GLU A 70 72.06 -77.81 0.12
CA GLU A 70 72.09 -76.38 -0.22
C GLU A 70 70.87 -75.99 -1.06
N ALA A 71 70.49 -76.80 -2.04
CA ALA A 71 69.25 -76.64 -2.80
C ALA A 71 68.00 -76.72 -1.91
N LEU A 72 67.94 -77.71 -0.99
CA LEU A 72 66.85 -77.85 -0.02
C LEU A 72 66.77 -76.64 0.92
N SER A 73 67.89 -76.21 1.49
CA SER A 73 67.95 -75.04 2.39
C SER A 73 67.57 -73.74 1.67
N SER A 74 67.96 -73.59 0.40
CA SER A 74 67.53 -72.49 -0.47
C SER A 74 66.02 -72.56 -0.76
N ALA A 75 65.48 -73.73 -1.08
CA ALA A 75 64.06 -73.93 -1.34
C ALA A 75 63.20 -73.69 -0.08
N GLU A 76 63.62 -74.19 1.09
CA GLU A 76 62.97 -73.87 2.37
C GLU A 76 63.01 -72.38 2.68
N LYS A 77 64.15 -71.72 2.42
CA LYS A 77 64.25 -70.26 2.62
C LYS A 77 63.28 -69.53 1.69
N GLN A 78 63.25 -69.87 0.41
CA GLN A 78 62.29 -69.30 -0.55
C GLN A 78 60.84 -69.54 -0.11
N ALA A 79 60.50 -70.75 0.37
CA ALA A 79 59.17 -71.04 0.89
C ALA A 79 58.81 -70.18 2.12
N ARG A 80 59.75 -69.95 3.04
CA ARG A 80 59.58 -69.04 4.20
C ARG A 80 59.45 -67.57 3.77
N ASP A 81 60.27 -67.13 2.81
CA ASP A 81 60.24 -65.78 2.25
C ASP A 81 58.90 -65.52 1.52
N TYR A 82 58.42 -66.46 0.69
CA TYR A 82 57.10 -66.40 0.06
C TYR A 82 55.95 -66.45 1.07
N HIS A 83 56.03 -67.26 2.13
CA HIS A 83 55.01 -67.30 3.17
C HIS A 83 54.88 -65.94 3.88
N SER A 84 56.01 -65.30 4.17
CA SER A 84 56.05 -63.96 4.78
C SER A 84 55.50 -62.88 3.83
N GLN A 85 55.80 -62.96 2.53
CA GLN A 85 55.21 -62.08 1.50
C GLN A 85 53.69 -62.25 1.38
N LEU A 86 53.20 -63.50 1.37
CA LEU A 86 51.76 -63.80 1.33
C LEU A 86 51.03 -63.30 2.58
N GLN A 87 51.65 -63.42 3.76
CA GLN A 87 51.09 -62.90 5.01
C GLN A 87 50.99 -61.37 4.97
N ALA A 88 52.06 -60.67 4.59
CA ALA A 88 52.05 -59.20 4.47
C ALA A 88 50.99 -58.70 3.47
N LEU A 89 50.89 -59.36 2.30
CA LEU A 89 49.93 -59.02 1.26
C LEU A 89 48.47 -59.29 1.69
N ASN A 90 48.25 -60.35 2.49
CA ASN A 90 46.95 -60.61 3.11
C ASN A 90 46.59 -59.52 4.15
N ASP A 91 47.52 -59.11 5.00
CA ASP A 91 47.28 -58.06 5.99
C ASP A 91 46.99 -56.70 5.32
N ASP A 92 47.68 -56.38 4.22
CA ASP A 92 47.39 -55.19 3.41
C ASP A 92 46.04 -55.28 2.68
N PHE A 93 45.65 -56.46 2.19
CA PHE A 93 44.31 -56.69 1.65
C PHE A 93 43.20 -56.47 2.70
N LEU A 94 43.42 -56.94 3.94
CA LEU A 94 42.48 -56.73 5.05
C LEU A 94 42.35 -55.24 5.45
N LYS A 95 43.46 -54.48 5.43
CA LYS A 95 43.44 -53.01 5.61
C LYS A 95 42.63 -52.34 4.50
N ALA A 96 42.92 -52.67 3.24
CA ALA A 96 42.25 -52.10 2.07
C ALA A 96 40.75 -52.41 2.04
N ASP A 97 40.31 -53.60 2.44
CA ASP A 97 38.88 -53.93 2.55
C ASP A 97 38.19 -53.18 3.71
N ALA A 98 38.87 -53.00 4.84
CA ALA A 98 38.36 -52.19 5.94
C ALA A 98 38.23 -50.70 5.55
N GLU A 99 39.16 -50.16 4.77
CA GLU A 99 39.06 -48.80 4.22
C GLU A 99 37.95 -48.68 3.17
N ARG A 100 37.85 -49.65 2.25
CA ARG A 100 36.75 -49.74 1.27
C ARG A 100 35.37 -49.74 1.94
N LYS A 101 35.22 -50.42 3.09
CA LYS A 101 34.00 -50.41 3.91
C LYS A 101 33.72 -49.02 4.50
N LYS A 102 34.71 -48.37 5.13
CA LYS A 102 34.59 -46.99 5.66
C LYS A 102 34.17 -45.99 4.58
N PHE A 103 34.81 -46.01 3.40
CA PHE A 103 34.44 -45.12 2.31
C PHE A 103 33.02 -45.39 1.79
N ARG A 104 32.58 -46.65 1.74
CA ARG A 104 31.20 -47.00 1.37
C ARG A 104 30.18 -46.49 2.38
N GLU A 105 30.47 -46.56 3.67
CA GLU A 105 29.62 -46.00 4.73
C GLU A 105 29.55 -44.47 4.66
N GLN A 106 30.69 -43.80 4.40
CA GLN A 106 30.75 -42.35 4.19
C GLN A 106 29.95 -41.89 2.97
N LEU A 107 30.03 -42.63 1.85
CA LEU A 107 29.25 -42.34 0.64
C LEU A 107 27.74 -42.47 0.91
N LEU A 108 27.29 -43.55 1.55
CA LEU A 108 25.88 -43.75 1.91
C LEU A 108 25.35 -42.64 2.84
N TYR A 109 26.17 -42.17 3.79
CA TYR A 109 25.81 -41.03 4.63
C TYR A 109 25.71 -39.72 3.84
N ALA A 110 26.66 -39.45 2.94
CA ALA A 110 26.63 -38.27 2.07
C ALA A 110 25.42 -38.28 1.11
N GLU A 111 25.05 -39.44 0.55
CA GLU A 111 23.83 -39.63 -0.25
C GLU A 111 22.57 -39.33 0.57
N GLN A 112 22.52 -39.77 1.83
CA GLN A 112 21.38 -39.52 2.72
C GLN A 112 21.24 -38.02 3.07
N GLU A 113 22.34 -37.34 3.41
CA GLU A 113 22.32 -35.89 3.68
C GLU A 113 21.98 -35.07 2.43
N LEU A 114 22.45 -35.49 1.25
CA LEU A 114 22.13 -34.86 -0.02
C LEU A 114 20.65 -35.06 -0.41
N ALA A 115 20.08 -36.23 -0.12
CA ALA A 115 18.64 -36.45 -0.26
C ALA A 115 17.82 -35.60 0.72
N ALA A 116 18.27 -35.47 1.97
CA ALA A 116 17.65 -34.60 2.96
C ALA A 116 17.76 -33.11 2.59
N ALA A 117 18.89 -32.68 2.02
CA ALA A 117 19.10 -31.32 1.51
C ALA A 117 18.13 -31.00 0.36
N ARG A 118 18.01 -31.89 -0.63
CA ARG A 118 17.03 -31.75 -1.72
C ARG A 118 15.59 -31.69 -1.22
N GLY A 119 15.24 -32.48 -0.19
CA GLY A 119 13.92 -32.41 0.45
C GLY A 119 13.65 -31.05 1.13
N ARG A 120 14.65 -30.49 1.82
CA ARG A 120 14.56 -29.12 2.40
C ARG A 120 14.43 -28.07 1.31
N GLU A 121 15.20 -28.18 0.22
CA GLU A 121 15.15 -27.26 -0.92
C GLU A 121 13.78 -27.27 -1.60
N GLN A 122 13.22 -28.44 -1.89
CA GLN A 122 11.89 -28.59 -2.49
C GLN A 122 10.77 -28.00 -1.60
N ALA A 123 10.89 -28.16 -0.28
CA ALA A 123 9.95 -27.54 0.67
C ALA A 123 10.02 -26.01 0.64
N LEU A 124 11.23 -25.44 0.60
CA LEU A 124 11.45 -23.99 0.51
C LEU A 124 10.96 -23.43 -0.84
N GLN A 125 11.25 -24.10 -1.96
CA GLN A 125 10.71 -23.74 -3.28
C GLN A 125 9.18 -23.76 -3.28
N GLY A 126 8.56 -24.80 -2.70
CA GLY A 126 7.10 -24.90 -2.57
C GLY A 126 6.48 -23.79 -1.72
N GLN A 127 7.14 -23.41 -0.62
CA GLN A 127 6.72 -22.27 0.20
C GLN A 127 6.82 -20.95 -0.57
N LEU A 128 7.93 -20.71 -1.27
CA LEU A 128 8.14 -19.50 -2.09
C LEU A 128 7.09 -19.38 -3.20
N PHE A 129 6.81 -20.47 -3.93
CA PHE A 129 5.75 -20.48 -4.95
C PHE A 129 4.35 -20.21 -4.38
N LYS A 130 4.09 -20.62 -3.13
CA LYS A 130 2.85 -20.27 -2.44
C LYS A 130 2.81 -18.78 -2.09
N GLU A 131 3.85 -18.24 -1.47
CA GLU A 131 3.90 -16.83 -1.08
C GLU A 131 3.83 -15.86 -2.28
N VAL A 132 4.47 -16.20 -3.40
CA VAL A 132 4.35 -15.46 -4.66
C VAL A 132 2.91 -15.50 -5.19
N ARG A 133 2.22 -16.64 -5.13
CA ARG A 133 0.80 -16.75 -5.52
C ARG A 133 -0.11 -15.94 -4.59
N ASP A 134 0.07 -16.10 -3.28
CA ASP A 134 -0.75 -15.45 -2.25
C ASP A 134 -0.54 -13.92 -2.24
N SER A 135 0.64 -13.41 -2.67
CA SER A 135 0.87 -11.98 -2.91
C SER A 135 0.28 -11.50 -4.24
N GLN A 136 0.41 -12.27 -5.33
CA GLN A 136 -0.20 -11.95 -6.62
C GLN A 136 -1.74 -11.88 -6.53
N GLU A 137 -2.37 -12.78 -5.77
CA GLU A 137 -3.83 -12.77 -5.57
C GLU A 137 -4.28 -11.57 -4.72
N ARG A 138 -3.52 -11.20 -3.68
CA ARG A 138 -3.76 -9.97 -2.90
C ARG A 138 -3.67 -8.73 -3.77
N LEU A 139 -2.62 -8.61 -4.60
CA LEU A 139 -2.45 -7.50 -5.53
C LEU A 139 -3.61 -7.42 -6.53
N LYS A 140 -4.04 -8.56 -7.08
CA LYS A 140 -5.19 -8.62 -7.99
C LYS A 140 -6.48 -8.13 -7.33
N LYS A 141 -6.75 -8.54 -6.09
CA LYS A 141 -7.91 -8.08 -5.29
C LYS A 141 -7.84 -6.59 -5.00
N GLN A 142 -6.65 -6.05 -4.68
CA GLN A 142 -6.44 -4.61 -4.51
C GLN A 142 -6.76 -3.84 -5.79
N ILE A 143 -6.19 -4.24 -6.94
CA ILE A 143 -6.45 -3.61 -8.25
C ILE A 143 -7.95 -3.63 -8.59
N GLN A 144 -8.63 -4.75 -8.36
CA GLN A 144 -10.09 -4.85 -8.54
C GLN A 144 -10.83 -3.83 -7.66
N SER A 145 -10.52 -3.78 -6.34
CA SER A 145 -11.15 -2.82 -5.43
C SER A 145 -10.88 -1.36 -5.78
N HIS A 146 -9.69 -1.02 -6.32
CA HIS A 146 -9.39 0.31 -6.83
C HIS A 146 -10.25 0.65 -8.05
N SER A 147 -10.36 -0.26 -9.03
CA SER A 147 -11.20 -0.02 -10.21
C SER A 147 -12.69 0.14 -9.87
N GLU A 148 -13.21 -0.59 -8.88
CA GLU A 148 -14.57 -0.38 -8.38
C GLU A 148 -14.76 1.00 -7.71
N MET A 149 -13.76 1.48 -6.98
CA MET A 149 -13.80 2.79 -6.33
C MET A 149 -13.64 3.94 -7.32
N GLU A 150 -12.86 3.75 -8.38
CA GLU A 150 -12.73 4.68 -9.51
C GLU A 150 -14.06 4.83 -10.27
N ILE A 151 -14.75 3.72 -10.56
CA ILE A 151 -16.11 3.75 -11.15
C ILE A 151 -17.10 4.46 -10.23
N LYS A 152 -17.07 4.20 -8.91
CA LYS A 152 -17.92 4.90 -7.92
C LYS A 152 -17.63 6.41 -7.89
N LEU A 153 -16.36 6.81 -7.92
CA LEU A 153 -15.95 8.22 -7.96
C LEU A 153 -16.43 8.92 -9.24
N GLN A 154 -16.29 8.28 -10.41
CA GLN A 154 -16.78 8.84 -11.66
C GLN A 154 -18.31 9.01 -11.68
N ASN A 155 -19.05 8.06 -11.10
CA ASN A 155 -20.50 8.15 -10.95
C ASN A 155 -20.91 9.30 -10.02
N GLU A 156 -20.22 9.46 -8.88
CA GLU A 156 -20.41 10.61 -7.97
C GLU A 156 -20.11 11.95 -8.64
N MET A 157 -19.02 12.05 -9.43
CA MET A 157 -18.69 13.26 -10.19
C MET A 157 -19.76 13.59 -11.24
N ASN A 158 -20.26 12.58 -11.97
CA ASN A 158 -21.33 12.74 -12.94
C ASN A 158 -22.64 13.21 -12.26
N LEU A 159 -22.97 12.65 -11.09
CA LEU A 159 -24.15 13.03 -10.31
C LEU A 159 -24.04 14.47 -9.78
N ARG A 160 -22.88 14.85 -9.23
CA ARG A 160 -22.60 16.22 -8.76
C ARG A 160 -22.76 17.24 -9.88
N LYS A 161 -22.14 17.01 -11.04
CA LYS A 161 -22.26 17.88 -12.22
C LYS A 161 -23.73 18.04 -12.68
N SER A 162 -24.53 16.98 -12.58
CA SER A 162 -25.97 17.04 -12.82
C SER A 162 -26.69 17.92 -11.79
N THR A 163 -26.44 17.72 -10.49
CA THR A 163 -27.04 18.56 -9.43
C THR A 163 -26.58 20.02 -9.47
N GLU A 164 -25.34 20.30 -9.88
CA GLU A 164 -24.80 21.65 -10.06
C GLU A 164 -25.48 22.39 -11.21
N SER A 165 -25.70 21.73 -12.35
CA SER A 165 -26.45 22.32 -13.47
C SER A 165 -27.93 22.56 -13.15
N LEU A 166 -28.56 21.68 -12.36
CA LEU A 166 -29.91 21.89 -11.84
C LEU A 166 -29.96 23.06 -10.84
N ALA A 167 -28.96 23.19 -9.96
CA ALA A 167 -28.84 24.30 -9.01
C ALA A 167 -28.66 25.64 -9.74
N ALA A 168 -27.74 25.72 -10.71
CA ALA A 168 -27.53 26.92 -11.53
C ALA A 168 -28.82 27.32 -12.30
N SER A 169 -29.53 26.35 -12.86
CA SER A 169 -30.82 26.62 -13.53
C SER A 169 -31.92 27.07 -12.55
N ALA A 170 -31.87 26.64 -11.29
CA ALA A 170 -32.78 27.12 -10.25
C ALA A 170 -32.42 28.56 -9.80
N GLU A 171 -31.13 28.88 -9.69
CA GLU A 171 -30.62 30.21 -9.34
C GLU A 171 -30.90 31.25 -10.45
N GLU A 172 -30.78 30.87 -11.72
CA GLU A 172 -31.20 31.70 -12.86
C GLU A 172 -32.71 31.96 -12.82
N LYS A 173 -33.53 30.93 -12.55
CA LYS A 173 -35.00 31.08 -12.41
C LYS A 173 -35.38 31.92 -11.20
N ALA A 174 -34.64 31.83 -10.09
CA ALA A 174 -34.83 32.65 -8.90
C ALA A 174 -34.51 34.12 -9.19
N SER A 175 -33.31 34.44 -9.68
CA SER A 175 -32.88 35.80 -10.02
C SER A 175 -33.73 36.45 -11.13
N LEU A 176 -34.19 35.68 -12.13
CA LEU A 176 -35.19 36.13 -13.11
C LEU A 176 -36.53 36.51 -12.45
N SER A 177 -36.94 35.75 -11.43
CA SER A 177 -38.21 35.98 -10.71
C SER A 177 -38.10 37.16 -9.74
N GLU A 178 -36.98 37.29 -9.04
CA GLU A 178 -36.64 38.48 -8.25
C GLU A 178 -36.61 39.74 -9.14
N GLY A 179 -35.93 39.68 -10.30
CA GLY A 179 -35.91 40.79 -11.26
C GLY A 179 -37.29 41.21 -11.77
N LYS A 180 -38.23 40.26 -11.91
CA LYS A 180 -39.65 40.54 -12.20
C LYS A 180 -40.35 41.19 -11.01
N LEU A 181 -40.14 40.67 -9.80
CA LEU A 181 -40.73 41.22 -8.57
C LEU A 181 -40.22 42.64 -8.26
N SER A 182 -38.93 42.92 -8.44
CA SER A 182 -38.35 44.27 -8.28
C SER A 182 -38.96 45.28 -9.26
N ARG A 183 -39.18 44.89 -10.53
CA ARG A 183 -39.87 45.74 -11.52
C ARG A 183 -41.32 46.02 -11.11
N LEU A 184 -42.09 44.97 -10.80
CA LEU A 184 -43.47 45.10 -10.34
C LEU A 184 -43.59 45.91 -9.04
N SER A 185 -42.61 45.82 -8.15
CA SER A 185 -42.52 46.65 -6.94
C SER A 185 -42.30 48.13 -7.28
N GLY A 186 -41.38 48.45 -8.20
CA GLY A 186 -41.19 49.81 -8.71
C GLY A 186 -42.42 50.39 -9.43
N ASP A 187 -43.07 49.59 -10.27
CA ASP A 187 -44.29 49.99 -11.00
C ASP A 187 -45.46 50.22 -10.04
N THR A 188 -45.67 49.35 -9.05
CA THR A 188 -46.71 49.54 -8.05
C THR A 188 -46.39 50.67 -7.06
N GLN A 189 -45.12 50.91 -6.70
CA GLN A 189 -44.71 52.03 -5.87
C GLN A 189 -44.90 53.38 -6.59
N SER A 190 -44.51 53.48 -7.87
CA SER A 190 -44.69 54.68 -8.67
C SER A 190 -46.16 54.97 -8.95
N LYS A 191 -46.97 53.95 -9.26
CA LYS A 191 -48.42 54.09 -9.44
C LYS A 191 -49.14 54.49 -8.15
N ASN A 192 -48.75 53.93 -7.00
CA ASN A 192 -49.22 54.39 -5.69
C ASN A 192 -48.85 55.85 -5.40
N LYS A 193 -47.69 56.32 -5.86
CA LYS A 193 -47.28 57.73 -5.73
C LYS A 193 -48.16 58.65 -6.59
N SER A 194 -48.51 58.24 -7.81
CA SER A 194 -49.47 58.97 -8.67
C SER A 194 -50.85 59.06 -8.01
N LEU A 195 -51.44 57.92 -7.63
CA LEU A 195 -52.77 57.85 -7.02
C LEU A 195 -52.86 58.64 -5.70
N ARG A 196 -51.79 58.71 -4.91
CA ARG A 196 -51.72 59.57 -3.72
C ARG A 196 -51.70 61.06 -4.07
N ASN A 197 -50.98 61.46 -5.13
CA ASN A 197 -50.98 62.85 -5.59
C ASN A 197 -52.35 63.26 -6.14
N GLU A 198 -52.98 62.39 -6.93
CA GLU A 198 -54.34 62.55 -7.47
C GLU A 198 -55.38 62.68 -6.34
N LEU A 199 -55.32 61.82 -5.31
CA LEU A 199 -56.16 61.94 -4.11
C LEU A 199 -55.96 63.28 -3.37
N VAL A 200 -54.71 63.73 -3.21
CA VAL A 200 -54.41 65.02 -2.57
C VAL A 200 -54.92 66.20 -3.42
N GLN A 201 -54.86 66.10 -4.74
CA GLN A 201 -55.43 67.10 -5.65
C GLN A 201 -56.97 67.12 -5.55
N LEU A 202 -57.63 65.98 -5.72
CA LEU A 202 -59.10 65.86 -5.60
C LEU A 202 -59.60 66.31 -4.23
N GLN A 203 -58.86 66.06 -3.15
CA GLN A 203 -59.21 66.55 -1.82
C GLN A 203 -59.06 68.07 -1.67
N ARG A 204 -58.13 68.71 -2.40
CA ARG A 204 -58.03 70.18 -2.47
C ARG A 204 -59.16 70.78 -3.32
N GLU A 205 -59.44 70.20 -4.48
CA GLU A 205 -60.53 70.62 -5.37
C GLU A 205 -61.90 70.47 -4.70
N SER A 206 -62.12 69.36 -3.99
CA SER A 206 -63.30 69.13 -3.15
C SER A 206 -63.44 70.20 -2.07
N LYS A 207 -62.37 70.52 -1.31
CA LYS A 207 -62.39 71.61 -0.32
C LYS A 207 -62.72 72.97 -0.94
N LEU A 208 -62.12 73.31 -2.08
CA LEU A 208 -62.41 74.56 -2.81
C LEU A 208 -63.86 74.62 -3.32
N SER A 209 -64.41 73.48 -3.76
CA SER A 209 -65.81 73.36 -4.18
C SER A 209 -66.77 73.55 -3.00
N ILE A 210 -66.49 72.90 -1.86
CA ILE A 210 -67.25 73.07 -0.62
C ILE A 210 -67.23 74.55 -0.17
N SER A 211 -66.06 75.19 -0.09
CA SER A 211 -65.95 76.61 0.27
C SER A 211 -66.71 77.53 -0.69
N ARG A 212 -66.76 77.22 -1.99
CA ARG A 212 -67.57 77.97 -2.96
C ARG A 212 -69.06 77.80 -2.70
N ILE A 213 -69.52 76.56 -2.51
CA ILE A 213 -70.92 76.23 -2.21
C ILE A 213 -71.37 76.89 -0.90
N SER A 214 -70.56 76.86 0.16
CA SER A 214 -70.83 77.57 1.42
C SER A 214 -70.97 79.09 1.19
N ALA A 215 -70.02 79.72 0.50
CA ALA A 215 -70.09 81.16 0.22
C ALA A 215 -71.27 81.56 -0.68
N ASP A 216 -71.75 80.67 -1.55
CA ASP A 216 -72.96 80.91 -2.36
C ASP A 216 -74.26 80.64 -1.58
N LEU A 217 -74.25 79.69 -0.63
CA LEU A 217 -75.34 79.48 0.33
C LEU A 217 -75.49 80.70 1.26
N GLU A 218 -74.40 81.22 1.85
CA GLU A 218 -74.41 82.43 2.69
C GLU A 218 -75.02 83.64 1.94
N LYS A 219 -74.68 83.82 0.66
CA LYS A 219 -75.30 84.87 -0.20
C LYS A 219 -76.79 84.63 -0.41
N MET A 220 -77.21 83.38 -0.60
CA MET A 220 -78.62 83.02 -0.82
C MET A 220 -79.44 83.15 0.46
N GLU A 221 -78.89 82.79 1.61
CA GLU A 221 -79.48 83.03 2.94
C GLU A 221 -79.62 84.54 3.21
N CYS A 222 -78.57 85.34 2.98
CA CYS A 222 -78.66 86.80 3.09
C CYS A 222 -79.73 87.41 2.17
N ARG A 223 -79.89 86.86 0.95
CA ARG A 223 -80.97 87.26 0.03
C ARG A 223 -82.34 86.84 0.54
N ALA A 224 -82.50 85.63 1.05
CA ALA A 224 -83.76 85.12 1.59
C ALA A 224 -84.22 85.93 2.80
N VAL A 225 -83.33 86.21 3.76
CA VAL A 225 -83.63 87.05 4.93
C VAL A 225 -84.01 88.49 4.54
N ASN A 226 -83.39 89.04 3.50
CA ASN A 226 -83.77 90.36 2.99
C ASN A 226 -85.12 90.34 2.23
N ALA A 227 -85.40 89.30 1.46
CA ALA A 227 -86.70 89.10 0.81
C ALA A 227 -87.83 88.85 1.82
N GLU A 228 -87.55 88.15 2.92
CA GLU A 228 -88.49 87.96 4.04
C GLU A 228 -88.80 89.29 4.74
N LYS A 229 -87.77 90.10 5.04
CA LYS A 229 -87.95 91.46 5.60
C LYS A 229 -88.78 92.34 4.66
N GLN A 230 -88.51 92.30 3.36
CA GLN A 230 -89.32 93.01 2.36
C GLN A 230 -90.76 92.47 2.29
N SER A 231 -90.94 91.14 2.35
CA SER A 231 -92.27 90.51 2.38
C SER A 231 -93.06 90.91 3.63
N ASN A 232 -92.43 90.98 4.79
CA ASN A 232 -93.08 91.39 6.04
C ASN A 232 -93.44 92.89 6.02
N LEU A 233 -92.54 93.76 5.54
CA LEU A 233 -92.86 95.17 5.30
C LEU A 233 -94.01 95.37 4.29
N LEU A 234 -94.05 94.55 3.23
CA LEU A 234 -95.16 94.55 2.27
C LEU A 234 -96.47 94.02 2.87
N LYS A 235 -96.42 93.06 3.83
CA LYS A 235 -97.60 92.65 4.60
C LYS A 235 -98.10 93.76 5.50
N GLU A 236 -97.21 94.45 6.22
CA GLU A 236 -97.57 95.61 7.05
C GLU A 236 -98.22 96.72 6.20
N GLN A 237 -97.65 97.03 5.03
CA GLN A 237 -98.23 97.97 4.07
C GLN A 237 -99.56 97.47 3.51
N LEU A 238 -99.73 96.17 3.23
CA LEU A 238 -100.98 95.59 2.77
C LEU A 238 -102.06 95.54 3.87
N GLU A 239 -101.70 95.37 5.13
CA GLU A 239 -102.63 95.45 6.25
C GLU A 239 -103.09 96.89 6.49
N GLU A 240 -102.19 97.87 6.35
CA GLU A 240 -102.55 99.29 6.42
C GLU A 240 -103.43 99.71 5.22
N LEU A 241 -103.05 99.33 4.00
CA LEU A 241 -103.88 99.49 2.81
C LEU A 241 -105.22 98.74 2.93
N ARG A 242 -105.27 97.62 3.66
CA ARG A 242 -106.52 96.88 3.92
C ARG A 242 -107.40 97.57 4.96
N LYS A 243 -106.85 98.29 5.94
CA LYS A 243 -107.65 99.19 6.81
C LYS A 243 -108.25 100.31 5.95
N GLN A 244 -107.41 101.01 5.19
CA GLN A 244 -107.82 102.09 4.28
C GLN A 244 -108.83 101.61 3.23
N PHE A 245 -108.66 100.40 2.69
CA PHE A 245 -109.59 99.78 1.74
C PHE A 245 -110.87 99.26 2.40
N ASN A 246 -110.85 98.82 3.66
CA ASN A 246 -112.08 98.49 4.41
C ASN A 246 -112.89 99.76 4.71
N GLU A 247 -112.22 100.86 5.05
CA GLU A 247 -112.87 102.17 5.28
C GLU A 247 -113.38 102.78 3.96
N CYS A 248 -112.59 102.68 2.89
CA CYS A 248 -113.03 103.00 1.54
C CYS A 248 -114.12 102.04 1.03
N LEU A 249 -114.15 100.77 1.45
CA LEU A 249 -115.26 99.85 1.18
C LEU A 249 -116.51 100.22 1.97
N HIS A 250 -116.38 100.84 3.16
CA HIS A 250 -117.54 101.35 3.88
C HIS A 250 -118.16 102.49 3.06
N GLN A 251 -117.37 103.50 2.71
CA GLN A 251 -117.75 104.62 1.82
C GLN A 251 -118.27 104.14 0.44
N LYS A 252 -117.65 103.09 -0.12
CA LYS A 252 -118.04 102.48 -1.40
C LYS A 252 -119.30 101.63 -1.28
N SER A 253 -119.56 101.00 -0.13
CA SER A 253 -120.82 100.27 0.11
C SER A 253 -122.03 101.19 0.23
N GLU A 254 -121.82 102.46 0.62
CA GLU A 254 -122.83 103.52 0.49
C GLU A 254 -123.04 103.92 -0.99
N ALA A 255 -122.00 103.86 -1.82
CA ALA A 255 -122.04 104.21 -3.24
C ALA A 255 -122.54 103.09 -4.18
N GLU A 256 -122.23 101.82 -3.91
CA GLU A 256 -122.49 100.65 -4.78
C GLU A 256 -123.94 100.14 -4.77
N LYS A 257 -124.91 101.02 -4.50
CA LYS A 257 -126.33 100.79 -4.82
C LYS A 257 -126.66 100.99 -6.32
N LYS A 258 -125.66 101.01 -7.23
CA LYS A 258 -125.81 101.50 -8.62
C LYS A 258 -124.99 100.76 -9.73
N LEU A 259 -125.26 99.45 -9.93
CA LEU A 259 -125.15 98.68 -11.20
C LEU A 259 -123.79 98.11 -11.70
N SER A 260 -123.88 97.02 -12.49
CA SER A 260 -122.97 95.84 -12.57
C SER A 260 -122.48 95.41 -14.00
N THR A 261 -121.48 94.49 -14.12
CA THR A 261 -121.28 93.38 -15.16
C THR A 261 -120.90 93.72 -16.65
N LEU A 262 -120.43 92.89 -17.64
CA LEU A 262 -119.97 91.46 -17.93
C LEU A 262 -119.40 91.35 -19.43
N THR A 263 -118.87 90.32 -20.17
CA THR A 263 -118.36 88.87 -20.13
C THR A 263 -117.47 88.54 -21.40
N PHE A 264 -116.90 87.30 -21.54
CA PHE A 264 -116.65 86.46 -22.79
C PHE A 264 -115.47 86.82 -23.77
N GLN A 265 -114.95 86.04 -24.79
CA GLN A 265 -115.04 84.67 -25.42
C GLN A 265 -113.83 84.50 -26.47
N GLU A 266 -113.43 83.43 -27.21
CA GLU A 266 -113.56 81.92 -27.28
C GLU A 266 -112.68 81.27 -28.43
N SER A 267 -112.67 79.90 -28.54
CA SER A 267 -112.51 78.96 -29.72
C SER A 267 -111.30 79.00 -30.74
N SER A 268 -111.01 77.98 -31.60
CA SER A 268 -111.28 76.51 -31.65
C SER A 268 -110.20 75.70 -32.46
N SER A 269 -110.54 74.76 -33.40
CA SER A 269 -109.81 73.48 -33.63
C SER A 269 -109.78 72.85 -35.06
N ASN A 270 -108.98 71.77 -35.30
CA ASN A 270 -108.93 70.90 -36.52
C ASN A 270 -108.14 69.57 -36.30
N GLU A 271 -108.48 68.43 -36.97
CA GLU A 271 -107.94 67.10 -36.57
C GLU A 271 -107.59 66.05 -37.67
N THR A 272 -108.31 65.98 -38.80
CA THR A 272 -108.23 64.83 -39.75
C THR A 272 -106.93 64.70 -40.57
N THR A 273 -106.07 65.72 -40.59
CA THR A 273 -104.81 65.71 -41.37
C THR A 273 -103.64 64.99 -40.69
N VAL A 274 -103.81 64.52 -39.45
CA VAL A 274 -102.76 63.86 -38.66
C VAL A 274 -102.58 62.39 -39.09
N LEU A 275 -103.67 61.64 -39.25
CA LEU A 275 -103.63 60.17 -39.41
C LEU A 275 -102.90 59.71 -40.68
N VAL A 276 -103.11 60.40 -41.81
CA VAL A 276 -102.51 60.02 -43.11
C VAL A 276 -100.99 60.17 -43.10
N LYS A 277 -100.44 61.13 -42.32
CA LYS A 277 -98.98 61.32 -42.20
C LYS A 277 -98.34 60.15 -41.45
N HIS A 278 -98.99 59.64 -40.40
CA HIS A 278 -98.44 58.61 -39.54
C HIS A 278 -98.14 57.31 -40.30
N LEU A 279 -99.10 56.82 -41.09
CA LEU A 279 -98.93 55.61 -41.91
C LEU A 279 -97.85 55.74 -43.01
N GLN A 280 -97.59 56.97 -43.49
CA GLN A 280 -96.48 57.22 -44.42
C GLN A 280 -95.11 57.26 -43.73
N GLU A 281 -95.08 57.58 -42.43
CA GLU A 281 -93.88 57.54 -41.59
C GLU A 281 -93.47 56.09 -41.29
N GLU A 282 -94.42 55.22 -40.91
CA GLU A 282 -94.17 53.81 -40.61
C GLU A 282 -93.55 53.06 -41.80
N LEU A 283 -94.07 53.25 -43.02
CA LEU A 283 -93.52 52.62 -44.22
C LEU A 283 -92.07 53.08 -44.50
N ARG A 284 -91.76 54.37 -44.30
CA ARG A 284 -90.38 54.88 -44.40
C ARG A 284 -89.45 54.25 -43.36
N ASN A 285 -89.94 54.02 -42.15
CA ASN A 285 -89.17 53.41 -41.07
C ASN A 285 -88.81 51.95 -41.40
N TYR A 286 -89.78 51.12 -41.79
CA TYR A 286 -89.52 49.73 -42.17
C TYR A 286 -88.56 49.60 -43.37
N GLU A 287 -88.67 50.48 -44.38
CA GLU A 287 -87.68 50.52 -45.47
C GLU A 287 -86.27 50.89 -44.99
N SER A 288 -86.14 51.70 -43.94
CA SER A 288 -84.85 52.06 -43.35
C SER A 288 -84.24 50.90 -42.56
N GLU A 289 -85.04 50.20 -41.75
CA GLU A 289 -84.63 49.02 -41.00
C GLU A 289 -84.15 47.90 -41.91
N VAL A 290 -84.88 47.62 -43.00
CA VAL A 290 -84.47 46.61 -44.01
C VAL A 290 -83.18 47.01 -44.72
N ARG A 291 -82.90 48.31 -44.89
CA ARG A 291 -81.62 48.79 -45.44
C ARG A 291 -80.47 48.62 -44.43
N GLU A 292 -80.67 48.95 -43.15
CA GLU A 292 -79.64 48.72 -42.13
C GLU A 292 -79.39 47.23 -41.87
N ALA A 293 -80.42 46.39 -41.84
CA ALA A 293 -80.27 44.93 -41.69
C ALA A 293 -79.42 44.30 -42.81
N ARG A 294 -79.55 44.80 -44.05
CA ARG A 294 -78.70 44.38 -45.19
C ARG A 294 -77.24 44.82 -45.01
N LYS A 295 -77.00 46.07 -44.58
CA LYS A 295 -75.64 46.54 -44.25
C LYS A 295 -75.02 45.69 -43.13
N LEU A 296 -75.73 45.51 -42.02
CA LEU A 296 -75.33 44.69 -40.88
C LEU A 296 -74.92 43.29 -41.32
N LYS A 297 -75.76 42.61 -42.12
CA LYS A 297 -75.42 41.30 -42.67
C LYS A 297 -74.10 41.32 -43.47
N SER A 298 -73.94 42.23 -44.43
CA SER A 298 -72.71 42.32 -45.21
C SER A 298 -71.47 42.66 -44.35
N SER A 299 -71.64 43.46 -43.30
CA SER A 299 -70.56 43.76 -42.36
C SER A 299 -70.16 42.56 -41.49
N HIS A 300 -71.13 41.72 -41.10
CA HIS A 300 -70.88 40.50 -40.35
C HIS A 300 -70.10 39.47 -41.18
N GLU A 301 -70.52 39.25 -42.43
CA GLU A 301 -69.82 38.38 -43.40
C GLU A 301 -68.35 38.84 -43.59
N GLN A 302 -68.11 40.16 -43.69
CA GLN A 302 -66.76 40.71 -43.79
C GLN A 302 -65.96 40.62 -42.47
N VAL A 303 -66.62 40.70 -41.30
CA VAL A 303 -65.98 40.51 -39.98
C VAL A 303 -65.55 39.06 -39.76
N GLU A 304 -66.35 38.06 -40.13
CA GLU A 304 -65.94 36.66 -40.01
C GLU A 304 -64.73 36.34 -40.91
N LEU A 305 -64.71 36.84 -42.15
CA LEU A 305 -63.55 36.71 -43.05
C LEU A 305 -62.28 37.37 -42.50
N ILE A 306 -62.40 38.44 -41.72
CA ILE A 306 -61.26 39.09 -41.04
C ILE A 306 -60.79 38.25 -39.85
N LYS A 307 -61.69 37.64 -39.07
CA LYS A 307 -61.33 36.72 -37.97
C LYS A 307 -60.58 35.50 -38.49
N GLU A 308 -61.05 34.88 -39.57
CA GLU A 308 -60.42 33.71 -40.20
C GLU A 308 -58.98 34.01 -40.62
N LYS A 309 -58.76 35.11 -41.35
CA LYS A 309 -57.42 35.57 -41.74
C LYS A 309 -56.52 35.91 -40.54
N LEU A 310 -57.09 36.45 -39.46
CA LEU A 310 -56.34 36.76 -38.24
C LEU A 310 -55.92 35.48 -37.48
N LEU A 311 -56.71 34.41 -37.57
CA LEU A 311 -56.34 33.08 -37.06
C LEU A 311 -55.27 32.42 -37.95
N GLU A 312 -55.37 32.52 -39.28
CA GLU A 312 -54.31 32.03 -40.17
C GLU A 312 -52.97 32.73 -39.91
N GLU A 313 -52.96 34.07 -39.85
CA GLU A 313 -51.74 34.84 -39.60
C GLU A 313 -51.17 34.58 -38.19
N ARG A 314 -52.03 34.35 -37.19
CA ARG A 314 -51.57 33.86 -35.88
C ARG A 314 -50.87 32.50 -36.02
N GLY A 315 -51.49 31.53 -36.71
CA GLY A 315 -50.89 30.21 -36.93
C GLY A 315 -49.66 30.22 -37.84
N ARG A 316 -49.43 31.27 -38.65
CA ARG A 316 -48.16 31.53 -39.36
C ARG A 316 -47.10 32.07 -38.41
N ARG A 317 -47.46 33.07 -37.59
CA ARG A 317 -46.59 33.66 -36.56
C ARG A 317 -46.12 32.63 -35.52
N GLU A 318 -47.02 31.82 -34.98
CA GLU A 318 -46.69 30.80 -33.96
C GLU A 318 -45.68 29.76 -34.50
N ARG A 319 -45.75 29.41 -35.79
CA ARG A 319 -44.73 28.57 -36.44
C ARG A 319 -43.39 29.30 -36.58
N ALA A 320 -43.38 30.55 -37.02
CA ALA A 320 -42.15 31.34 -37.11
C ALA A 320 -41.50 31.59 -35.74
N GLU A 321 -42.28 31.77 -34.67
CA GLU A 321 -41.79 31.89 -33.28
C GLU A 321 -41.21 30.56 -32.75
N LEU A 322 -41.73 29.42 -33.20
CA LEU A 322 -41.17 28.10 -32.90
C LEU A 322 -39.88 27.81 -33.70
N GLU A 323 -39.87 28.09 -35.00
CA GLU A 323 -38.68 27.97 -35.86
C GLU A 323 -37.53 28.89 -35.39
N THR A 324 -37.83 30.13 -35.00
CA THR A 324 -36.82 31.05 -34.45
C THR A 324 -36.34 30.67 -33.05
N SER A 325 -37.11 29.90 -32.29
CA SER A 325 -36.67 29.28 -31.03
C SER A 325 -35.69 28.13 -31.31
N GLN A 326 -36.01 27.22 -32.24
CA GLN A 326 -35.13 26.13 -32.66
C GLN A 326 -33.80 26.64 -33.23
N LEU A 327 -33.83 27.75 -33.98
CA LEU A 327 -32.60 28.40 -34.47
C LEU A 327 -31.74 28.98 -33.34
N GLN A 328 -32.32 29.43 -32.22
CA GLN A 328 -31.56 29.88 -31.05
C GLN A 328 -30.90 28.72 -30.31
N GLU A 329 -31.58 27.58 -30.20
CA GLU A 329 -31.02 26.33 -29.64
C GLU A 329 -29.82 25.85 -30.49
N LEU A 330 -29.99 25.75 -31.81
CA LEU A 330 -28.91 25.39 -32.73
C LEU A 330 -27.71 26.36 -32.68
N LEU A 331 -27.96 27.67 -32.50
CA LEU A 331 -26.90 28.67 -32.31
C LEU A 331 -26.20 28.58 -30.94
N HIS A 332 -26.82 27.98 -29.93
CA HIS A 332 -26.18 27.67 -28.66
C HIS A 332 -25.28 26.43 -28.79
N ASP A 333 -25.80 25.35 -29.36
CA ASP A 333 -25.03 24.12 -29.61
C ASP A 333 -23.82 24.37 -30.53
N MET A 334 -23.97 25.19 -31.57
CA MET A 334 -22.85 25.58 -32.43
C MET A 334 -21.72 26.29 -31.66
N LYS A 335 -22.06 27.21 -30.74
CA LYS A 335 -21.06 27.91 -29.90
C LYS A 335 -20.34 26.95 -28.96
N LYS A 336 -21.08 26.02 -28.35
CA LYS A 336 -20.52 24.98 -27.48
C LYS A 336 -19.52 24.11 -28.24
N VAL A 337 -19.86 23.68 -29.46
CA VAL A 337 -18.93 22.92 -30.34
C VAL A 337 -17.73 23.76 -30.76
N GLU A 338 -17.89 25.08 -31.00
CA GLU A 338 -16.75 25.98 -31.20
C GLU A 338 -15.84 26.10 -29.97
N GLU A 339 -16.39 26.17 -28.76
CA GLU A 339 -15.64 26.24 -27.50
C GLU A 339 -14.89 24.94 -27.21
N GLU A 340 -15.52 23.79 -27.43
CA GLU A 340 -14.88 22.47 -27.39
C GLU A 340 -13.75 22.38 -28.46
N LEU A 341 -13.99 22.83 -29.70
CA LEU A 341 -12.96 22.87 -30.74
C LEU A 341 -11.79 23.81 -30.39
N ARG A 342 -12.05 24.91 -29.67
CA ARG A 342 -11.01 25.83 -29.18
C ARG A 342 -10.19 25.21 -28.06
N SER A 343 -10.81 24.48 -27.13
CA SER A 343 -10.09 23.81 -26.03
C SER A 343 -9.21 22.67 -26.54
N TRP A 344 -9.71 21.83 -27.47
CA TRP A 344 -8.89 20.83 -28.17
C TRP A 344 -7.72 21.45 -28.94
N LYS A 345 -7.94 22.59 -29.62
CA LYS A 345 -6.85 23.33 -30.31
C LYS A 345 -5.85 23.99 -29.37
N LEU A 346 -6.18 24.17 -28.10
CA LEU A 346 -5.25 24.64 -27.08
C LEU A 346 -4.40 23.47 -26.57
N THR A 347 -5.04 22.41 -26.06
CA THR A 347 -4.34 21.23 -25.51
C THR A 347 -3.46 20.52 -26.52
N THR A 348 -3.81 20.54 -27.82
CA THR A 348 -2.97 20.00 -28.90
C THR A 348 -1.65 20.78 -29.04
N LYS A 349 -1.65 22.11 -28.84
CA LYS A 349 -0.43 22.95 -28.95
C LYS A 349 0.55 22.72 -27.80
N ASP A 350 0.06 22.32 -26.64
CA ASP A 350 0.88 22.07 -25.46
C ASP A 350 1.69 20.77 -25.57
N ILE A 351 1.44 19.94 -26.60
CA ILE A 351 2.13 18.66 -26.84
C ILE A 351 3.22 18.86 -27.92
N PRO A 352 4.53 18.79 -27.58
CA PRO A 352 5.60 19.08 -28.55
C PRO A 352 5.67 18.08 -29.71
N GLY A 353 5.51 18.60 -30.92
CA GLY A 353 5.57 17.81 -32.16
C GLY A 353 4.25 17.19 -32.61
N VAL A 354 3.13 17.60 -32.02
CA VAL A 354 1.76 17.26 -32.47
C VAL A 354 1.17 18.47 -33.19
N SER A 355 0.69 18.28 -34.43
CA SER A 355 0.10 19.33 -35.28
C SER A 355 -1.40 19.14 -35.47
N CYS A 356 -1.88 17.89 -35.50
CA CYS A 356 -3.29 17.52 -35.46
C CYS A 356 -3.56 16.45 -34.39
N PRO A 357 -4.84 16.18 -34.03
CA PRO A 357 -5.17 15.13 -33.07
C PRO A 357 -4.68 13.73 -33.47
N ASP A 358 -4.56 13.45 -34.77
CA ASP A 358 -4.10 12.16 -35.30
C ASP A 358 -2.60 11.92 -35.07
N ASP A 359 -1.81 12.97 -34.78
CA ASP A 359 -0.41 12.84 -34.37
C ASP A 359 -0.29 12.32 -32.92
N ILE A 360 -1.33 12.48 -32.07
CA ILE A 360 -1.27 12.14 -30.63
C ILE A 360 -1.04 10.63 -30.43
N PRO A 361 -1.79 9.70 -31.07
CA PRO A 361 -1.50 8.26 -30.97
C PRO A 361 -0.11 7.89 -31.50
N LEU A 362 0.35 8.54 -32.58
CA LEU A 362 1.68 8.28 -33.17
C LEU A 362 2.80 8.72 -32.22
N LYS A 363 2.66 9.91 -31.62
CA LYS A 363 3.60 10.45 -30.61
C LYS A 363 3.61 9.59 -29.36
N PHE A 364 2.45 9.10 -28.90
CA PHE A 364 2.34 8.21 -27.76
C PHE A 364 3.00 6.84 -28.02
N ALA A 365 2.76 6.23 -29.19
CA ALA A 365 3.40 4.98 -29.58
C ALA A 365 4.92 5.12 -29.73
N ALA A 366 5.41 6.26 -30.24
CA ALA A 366 6.83 6.56 -30.31
C ALA A 366 7.46 6.67 -28.91
N LEU A 367 6.82 7.38 -27.98
CA LEU A 367 7.27 7.49 -26.58
C LEU A 367 7.23 6.15 -25.85
N GLN A 368 6.21 5.32 -26.07
CA GLN A 368 6.15 3.95 -25.53
C GLN A 368 7.34 3.11 -26.02
N LYS A 369 7.67 3.19 -27.32
CA LYS A 369 8.85 2.50 -27.88
C LYS A 369 10.15 3.01 -27.28
N GLU A 370 10.31 4.32 -27.12
CA GLU A 370 11.49 4.95 -26.50
C GLU A 370 11.67 4.53 -25.03
N VAL A 371 10.59 4.45 -24.25
CA VAL A 371 10.58 3.97 -22.87
C VAL A 371 10.95 2.47 -22.78
N ILE A 372 10.45 1.63 -23.70
CA ILE A 372 10.85 0.22 -23.78
C ILE A 372 12.34 0.10 -24.12
N GLU A 373 12.83 0.85 -25.12
CA GLU A 373 14.22 0.78 -25.57
C GLU A 373 15.21 1.30 -24.51
N SER A 374 14.85 2.37 -23.79
CA SER A 374 15.65 2.87 -22.66
C SER A 374 15.64 1.90 -21.48
N THR A 375 14.50 1.27 -21.16
CA THR A 375 14.41 0.26 -20.11
C THR A 375 15.26 -0.97 -20.44
N MET A 376 15.27 -1.41 -21.71
CA MET A 376 16.17 -2.49 -22.18
C MET A 376 17.65 -2.11 -22.01
N LYS A 377 18.05 -0.90 -22.43
CA LYS A 377 19.43 -0.41 -22.27
C LYS A 377 19.88 -0.31 -20.81
N VAL A 378 18.98 0.10 -19.91
CA VAL A 378 19.23 0.09 -18.45
C VAL A 378 19.36 -1.35 -17.93
N GLY A 379 18.54 -2.28 -18.41
CA GLY A 379 18.65 -3.71 -18.09
C GLY A 379 20.00 -4.31 -18.52
N GLU A 380 20.44 -4.03 -19.75
CA GLU A 380 21.77 -4.44 -20.24
C GLU A 380 22.91 -3.82 -19.42
N ALA A 381 22.85 -2.52 -19.12
CA ALA A 381 23.88 -1.85 -18.33
C ALA A 381 23.99 -2.44 -16.92
N ASN A 382 22.86 -2.74 -16.28
CA ASN A 382 22.79 -3.39 -14.96
C ASN A 382 23.32 -4.84 -15.00
N ALA A 383 23.04 -5.58 -16.07
CA ALA A 383 23.60 -6.93 -16.25
C ALA A 383 25.13 -6.90 -16.42
N ARG A 384 25.67 -5.96 -17.20
CA ARG A 384 27.11 -5.75 -17.36
C ARG A 384 27.77 -5.31 -16.05
N LEU A 385 27.10 -4.45 -15.27
CA LEU A 385 27.56 -4.01 -13.95
C LEU A 385 27.70 -5.21 -13.00
N LYS A 386 26.68 -6.05 -12.89
CA LYS A 386 26.73 -7.28 -12.07
C LYS A 386 27.82 -8.27 -12.51
N GLN A 387 28.08 -8.37 -13.81
CA GLN A 387 29.18 -9.19 -14.32
C GLN A 387 30.56 -8.64 -13.87
N MET A 388 30.72 -7.32 -13.82
CA MET A 388 31.93 -6.68 -13.30
C MET A 388 32.06 -6.80 -11.77
N GLU A 389 30.95 -6.75 -11.02
CA GLU A 389 30.93 -7.03 -9.57
C GLU A 389 31.41 -8.45 -9.27
N VAL A 390 30.84 -9.47 -9.93
CA VAL A 390 31.25 -10.87 -9.75
C VAL A 390 32.72 -11.10 -10.14
N ALA A 391 33.21 -10.46 -11.21
CA ALA A 391 34.61 -10.53 -11.60
C ALA A 391 35.55 -9.84 -10.58
N LEU A 392 35.09 -8.79 -9.91
CA LEU A 392 35.84 -8.13 -8.83
C LEU A 392 35.87 -8.97 -7.56
N ASP A 393 34.75 -9.62 -7.20
CA ASP A 393 34.70 -10.56 -6.07
C ASP A 393 35.62 -11.77 -6.33
N GLU A 394 35.60 -12.34 -7.54
CA GLU A 394 36.52 -13.42 -7.90
C GLU A 394 37.99 -12.96 -7.87
N ALA A 395 38.30 -11.77 -8.37
CA ALA A 395 39.65 -11.20 -8.34
C ALA A 395 40.15 -10.92 -6.90
N THR A 396 39.28 -10.43 -6.01
CA THR A 396 39.64 -10.18 -4.60
C THR A 396 39.81 -11.47 -3.81
N LEU A 397 38.97 -12.48 -4.04
CA LEU A 397 39.15 -13.83 -3.46
C LEU A 397 40.43 -14.51 -3.99
N SER A 398 40.74 -14.36 -5.28
CA SER A 398 41.98 -14.86 -5.88
C SER A 398 43.20 -14.18 -5.27
N LYS A 399 43.18 -12.85 -5.12
CA LYS A 399 44.21 -12.09 -4.42
C LYS A 399 44.42 -12.60 -2.98
N GLN A 400 43.34 -12.76 -2.21
CA GLN A 400 43.43 -13.25 -0.83
C GLN A 400 44.06 -14.64 -0.73
N ARG A 401 43.77 -15.55 -1.67
CA ARG A 401 44.43 -16.87 -1.73
C ARG A 401 45.93 -16.74 -1.99
N VAL A 402 46.33 -15.94 -2.97
CA VAL A 402 47.76 -15.70 -3.27
C VAL A 402 48.47 -15.05 -2.08
N GLU A 403 47.83 -14.14 -1.36
CA GLU A 403 48.38 -13.53 -0.14
C GLU A 403 48.54 -14.55 1.01
N THR A 404 47.59 -15.46 1.23
CA THR A 404 47.71 -16.51 2.25
C THR A 404 48.74 -17.58 1.87
N GLU A 405 48.81 -17.97 0.60
CA GLU A 405 49.83 -18.89 0.07
C GLU A 405 51.24 -18.30 0.18
N ALA A 406 51.42 -17.02 -0.15
CA ALA A 406 52.69 -16.31 0.00
C ALA A 406 53.11 -16.17 1.48
N ALA A 407 52.17 -15.89 2.39
CA ALA A 407 52.44 -15.84 3.83
C ALA A 407 52.87 -17.20 4.37
N LEU A 408 52.19 -18.28 3.97
CA LEU A 408 52.51 -19.66 4.36
C LEU A 408 53.85 -20.13 3.76
N ALA A 409 54.17 -19.75 2.52
CA ALA A 409 55.48 -20.01 1.91
C ALA A 409 56.61 -19.26 2.64
N LYS A 410 56.37 -18.01 3.03
CA LYS A 410 57.30 -17.22 3.85
C LYS A 410 57.53 -17.87 5.22
N GLN A 411 56.48 -18.28 5.92
CA GLN A 411 56.61 -18.98 7.21
C GLN A 411 57.49 -20.23 7.08
N LYS A 412 57.22 -21.09 6.09
CA LYS A 412 58.04 -22.30 5.83
C LYS A 412 59.50 -21.98 5.52
N ALA A 413 59.78 -20.86 4.85
CA ALA A 413 61.15 -20.40 4.62
C ALA A 413 61.83 -19.94 5.92
N GLU A 414 61.12 -19.21 6.80
CA GLU A 414 61.63 -18.77 8.10
C GLU A 414 61.86 -19.94 9.07
N GLU A 415 60.97 -20.93 9.07
CA GLU A 415 61.14 -22.24 9.74
C GLU A 415 62.39 -22.97 9.22
N SER A 416 62.54 -23.09 7.90
CA SER A 416 63.69 -23.76 7.26
C SER A 416 65.01 -23.04 7.56
N ILE A 417 65.04 -21.71 7.54
CA ILE A 417 66.22 -20.90 7.92
C ILE A 417 66.58 -21.12 9.40
N SER A 418 65.57 -21.24 10.27
CA SER A 418 65.78 -21.49 11.70
C SER A 418 66.33 -22.90 11.96
N GLU A 419 65.84 -23.90 11.23
CA GLU A 419 66.36 -25.27 11.28
C GLU A 419 67.79 -25.37 10.72
N ILE A 420 68.10 -24.69 9.62
CA ILE A 420 69.48 -24.60 9.10
C ILE A 420 70.43 -24.01 10.15
N LYS A 421 70.04 -22.92 10.83
CA LYS A 421 70.84 -22.34 11.93
C LYS A 421 71.01 -23.33 13.09
N ARG A 422 69.97 -24.07 13.46
CA ARG A 422 70.04 -25.10 14.52
C ARG A 422 71.01 -26.23 14.15
N ILE A 423 70.97 -26.69 12.90
CA ILE A 423 71.89 -27.69 12.36
C ILE A 423 73.32 -27.15 12.32
N GLN A 424 73.54 -25.91 11.86
CA GLN A 424 74.87 -25.27 11.86
C GLN A 424 75.48 -25.19 13.26
N SER A 425 74.73 -24.75 14.27
CA SER A 425 75.20 -24.71 15.66
C SER A 425 75.50 -26.11 16.21
N THR A 426 74.68 -27.11 15.86
CA THR A 426 74.90 -28.50 16.27
C THR A 426 76.16 -29.07 15.61
N LEU A 427 76.39 -28.78 14.32
CA LEU A 427 77.61 -29.14 13.61
C LEU A 427 78.85 -28.46 14.20
N SER A 428 78.77 -27.19 14.61
CA SER A 428 79.87 -26.49 15.28
C SER A 428 80.32 -27.25 16.54
N VAL A 429 79.37 -27.60 17.41
CA VAL A 429 79.65 -28.37 18.64
C VAL A 429 80.23 -29.75 18.31
N ILE A 430 79.69 -30.46 17.31
CA ILE A 430 80.23 -31.76 16.89
C ILE A 430 81.63 -31.63 16.28
N THR A 431 81.92 -30.58 15.51
CA THR A 431 83.26 -30.33 14.97
C THR A 431 84.26 -30.00 16.07
N GLU A 432 83.87 -29.21 17.07
CA GLU A 432 84.68 -28.94 18.26
C GLU A 432 84.93 -30.20 19.10
N GLU A 433 83.92 -31.04 19.35
CA GLU A 433 84.10 -32.31 20.05
C GLU A 433 85.05 -33.22 19.26
N ARG A 434 84.89 -33.31 17.94
CA ARG A 434 85.78 -34.09 17.05
C ARG A 434 87.21 -33.54 17.05
N ASP A 435 87.42 -32.23 17.08
CA ASP A 435 88.77 -31.65 17.24
C ASP A 435 89.36 -31.94 18.63
N LYS A 436 88.57 -31.82 19.71
CA LYS A 436 88.99 -32.15 21.09
C LYS A 436 89.38 -33.64 21.20
N TYR A 437 88.57 -34.55 20.68
CA TYR A 437 88.89 -35.98 20.59
C TYR A 437 90.12 -36.24 19.70
N GLN A 438 90.28 -35.53 18.58
CA GLN A 438 91.47 -35.64 17.73
C GLN A 438 92.74 -35.18 18.46
N THR A 439 92.68 -34.11 19.26
CA THR A 439 93.81 -33.72 20.12
C THR A 439 94.12 -34.77 21.16
N LEU A 440 93.13 -35.28 21.91
CA LEU A 440 93.33 -36.34 22.91
C LEU A 440 93.93 -37.63 22.30
N VAL A 441 93.48 -38.03 21.11
CA VAL A 441 94.04 -39.16 20.35
C VAL A 441 95.48 -38.88 19.87
N ASN A 442 95.81 -37.63 19.52
CA ASN A 442 97.16 -37.25 19.15
C ASN A 442 98.09 -37.17 20.37
N GLU A 443 97.58 -36.92 21.57
CA GLU A 443 98.36 -36.96 22.82
C GLU A 443 98.58 -38.40 23.31
N LEU A 444 97.55 -39.26 23.25
CA LEU A 444 97.67 -40.70 23.50
C LEU A 444 98.63 -41.43 22.55
N LYS A 445 99.00 -40.81 21.42
CA LYS A 445 100.01 -41.32 20.46
C LYS A 445 101.43 -40.84 20.73
N LYS A 446 101.66 -39.95 21.71
CA LYS A 446 103.01 -39.57 22.14
C LYS A 446 103.55 -40.67 23.09
N PRO A 447 104.78 -41.19 22.89
CA PRO A 447 105.37 -42.12 23.83
C PRO A 447 105.79 -41.41 25.14
N GLU A 448 105.65 -42.16 26.24
CA GLU A 448 106.11 -41.92 27.62
C GLU A 448 105.23 -41.09 28.61
N LYS A 449 105.24 -41.62 29.86
CA LYS A 449 104.80 -41.10 31.17
C LYS A 449 103.31 -41.22 31.56
N ASP A 450 103.12 -41.92 32.68
CA ASP A 450 101.87 -42.50 33.16
C ASP A 450 100.85 -41.51 33.75
N GLU A 451 101.24 -40.28 34.06
CA GLU A 451 100.30 -39.25 34.56
C GLU A 451 99.21 -38.88 33.52
N THR A 452 99.51 -39.10 32.23
CA THR A 452 98.65 -38.67 31.11
C THR A 452 97.30 -39.40 31.13
N GLY A 453 97.28 -40.69 31.46
CA GLY A 453 96.05 -41.50 31.49
C GLY A 453 95.05 -41.05 32.55
N SER A 454 95.52 -40.57 33.71
CA SER A 454 94.65 -40.09 34.80
C SER A 454 93.87 -38.83 34.41
N LYS A 455 94.50 -37.90 33.68
CA LYS A 455 93.84 -36.69 33.18
C LYS A 455 92.73 -37.02 32.18
N VAL A 456 93.00 -37.90 31.21
CA VAL A 456 92.01 -38.35 30.22
C VAL A 456 90.84 -39.08 30.90
N ALA A 457 91.10 -39.93 31.90
CA ALA A 457 90.04 -40.60 32.65
C ALA A 457 89.12 -39.61 33.39
N ASN A 458 89.69 -38.63 34.08
CA ASN A 458 88.92 -37.59 34.79
C ASN A 458 88.09 -36.72 33.82
N GLU A 459 88.62 -36.37 32.65
CA GLU A 459 87.90 -35.58 31.65
C GLU A 459 86.77 -36.37 30.98
N LEU A 460 86.97 -37.67 30.72
CA LEU A 460 85.90 -38.58 30.28
C LEU A 460 84.80 -38.74 31.35
N GLN A 461 85.17 -38.81 32.63
CA GLN A 461 84.20 -38.89 33.74
C GLN A 461 83.38 -37.58 33.87
N LEU A 462 84.01 -36.42 33.68
CA LEU A 462 83.32 -35.13 33.59
C LEU A 462 82.42 -35.02 32.33
N SER A 463 82.83 -35.60 31.20
CA SER A 463 82.01 -35.69 29.98
C SER A 463 80.78 -36.58 30.21
N LEU A 464 80.93 -37.70 30.90
CA LEU A 464 79.85 -38.62 31.23
C LEU A 464 78.84 -37.98 32.20
N ALA A 465 79.31 -37.32 33.27
CA ALA A 465 78.45 -36.57 34.19
C ALA A 465 77.64 -35.46 33.48
N LYS A 466 78.25 -34.73 32.53
CA LYS A 466 77.53 -33.75 31.69
C LYS A 466 76.44 -34.40 30.84
N LYS A 467 76.69 -35.59 30.28
CA LYS A 467 75.69 -36.35 29.51
C LYS A 467 74.55 -36.86 30.39
N GLU A 468 74.82 -37.31 31.62
CA GLU A 468 73.79 -37.67 32.60
C GLU A 468 72.91 -36.48 33.03
N CYS A 469 73.50 -35.30 33.25
CA CYS A 469 72.73 -34.07 33.47
C CYS A 469 71.82 -33.75 32.28
N ARG A 470 72.35 -33.83 31.05
CA ARG A 470 71.57 -33.54 29.84
C ARG A 470 70.44 -34.56 29.58
N ILE A 471 70.62 -35.82 29.98
CA ILE A 471 69.53 -36.82 29.95
C ILE A 471 68.40 -36.40 30.90
N LYS A 472 68.71 -36.03 32.14
CA LYS A 472 67.70 -35.59 33.14
C LYS A 472 66.95 -34.33 32.71
N GLU A 473 67.62 -33.39 32.05
CA GLU A 473 66.97 -32.22 31.43
C GLU A 473 65.96 -32.62 30.35
N MET A 474 66.35 -33.53 29.44
CA MET A 474 65.46 -34.04 28.38
C MET A 474 64.28 -34.84 28.94
N GLU A 475 64.48 -35.59 30.03
CA GLU A 475 63.43 -36.32 30.74
C GLU A 475 62.42 -35.37 31.41
N SER A 476 62.88 -34.24 31.98
CA SER A 476 62.01 -33.18 32.52
C SER A 476 61.13 -32.57 31.42
N SER A 477 61.75 -32.07 30.34
CA SER A 477 61.01 -31.46 29.23
C SER A 477 60.05 -32.42 28.54
N LEU A 478 60.38 -33.72 28.48
CA LEU A 478 59.48 -34.75 27.97
C LEU A 478 58.26 -34.97 28.90
N ASN A 479 58.42 -34.87 30.21
CA ASN A 479 57.29 -34.93 31.15
C ASN A 479 56.44 -33.65 31.12
N GLU A 480 57.07 -32.47 31.05
CA GLU A 480 56.38 -31.19 30.86
C GLU A 480 55.50 -31.20 29.59
N GLN A 481 56.01 -31.75 28.48
CA GLN A 481 55.23 -31.94 27.24
C GLN A 481 54.06 -32.93 27.41
N LYS A 482 54.24 -34.04 28.13
CA LYS A 482 53.15 -34.99 28.43
C LYS A 482 52.05 -34.32 29.27
N GLU A 483 52.42 -33.51 30.27
CA GLU A 483 51.44 -32.76 31.06
C GLU A 483 50.70 -31.71 30.21
N ALA A 484 51.40 -30.96 29.37
CA ALA A 484 50.79 -29.99 28.46
C ALA A 484 49.78 -30.67 27.50
N TYR A 485 50.15 -31.82 26.93
CA TYR A 485 49.27 -32.64 26.09
C TYR A 485 48.04 -33.16 26.88
N ASN A 486 48.23 -33.61 28.13
CA ASN A 486 47.11 -34.05 28.97
C ASN A 486 46.15 -32.89 29.30
N ARG A 487 46.66 -31.70 29.64
CA ARG A 487 45.85 -30.48 29.86
C ARG A 487 45.02 -30.13 28.61
N GLN A 488 45.64 -30.12 27.43
CA GLN A 488 44.95 -29.87 26.16
C GLN A 488 43.88 -30.93 25.87
N ARG A 489 44.16 -32.21 26.16
CA ARG A 489 43.21 -33.31 25.98
C ARG A 489 41.99 -33.20 26.93
N GLU A 490 42.20 -32.73 28.16
CA GLU A 490 41.13 -32.45 29.11
C GLU A 490 40.29 -31.23 28.69
N GLU A 491 40.94 -30.17 28.19
CA GLU A 491 40.24 -29.00 27.64
C GLU A 491 39.38 -29.37 26.42
N ILE A 492 39.93 -30.14 25.47
CA ILE A 492 39.19 -30.68 24.32
C ILE A 492 37.99 -31.52 24.78
N LYS A 493 38.12 -32.31 25.86
CA LYS A 493 37.02 -33.07 26.44
C LYS A 493 35.92 -32.15 27.00
N LEU A 494 36.30 -31.14 27.79
CA LEU A 494 35.36 -30.15 28.35
C LEU A 494 34.64 -29.33 27.27
N LEU A 495 35.34 -28.97 26.19
CA LEU A 495 34.75 -28.30 25.03
C LEU A 495 33.75 -29.20 24.29
N ASN A 496 34.06 -30.50 24.12
CA ASN A 496 33.12 -31.47 23.57
C ASN A 496 31.89 -31.69 24.49
N GLU A 497 32.07 -31.70 25.81
CA GLU A 497 30.95 -31.77 26.76
C GLU A 497 30.04 -30.53 26.68
N ARG A 498 30.62 -29.32 26.55
CA ARG A 498 29.87 -28.08 26.28
C ARG A 498 29.13 -28.11 24.94
N LEU A 499 29.78 -28.55 23.86
CA LEU A 499 29.17 -28.68 22.54
C LEU A 499 27.98 -29.65 22.56
N ASN A 500 28.09 -30.77 23.29
CA ASN A 500 26.98 -31.72 23.49
C ASN A 500 25.85 -31.15 24.37
N ASN A 501 26.12 -30.17 25.23
CA ASN A 501 25.08 -29.46 25.98
C ASN A 501 24.30 -28.50 25.09
N GLU A 502 24.99 -27.69 24.28
CA GLU A 502 24.32 -26.79 23.34
C GLU A 502 23.60 -27.54 22.20
N ALA A 503 24.15 -28.64 21.70
CA ALA A 503 23.44 -29.52 20.76
C ALA A 503 22.16 -30.14 21.35
N ARG A 504 22.11 -30.37 22.67
CA ARG A 504 20.87 -30.75 23.38
C ARG A 504 19.92 -29.57 23.55
N ARG A 505 20.43 -28.37 23.83
CA ARG A 505 19.64 -27.13 23.95
C ARG A 505 18.97 -26.73 22.64
N ILE A 506 19.70 -26.75 21.53
CA ILE A 506 19.16 -26.51 20.18
C ILE A 506 18.00 -27.49 19.93
N LYS A 507 18.21 -28.78 20.18
CA LYS A 507 17.15 -29.81 20.06
C LYS A 507 15.95 -29.62 20.99
N SER A 508 16.08 -28.92 22.13
CA SER A 508 14.89 -28.51 22.91
C SER A 508 14.15 -27.32 22.27
N LEU A 509 14.89 -26.32 21.79
CA LEU A 509 14.33 -25.13 21.14
C LEU A 509 13.65 -25.45 19.80
N GLU A 510 14.18 -26.40 19.02
CA GLU A 510 13.54 -26.93 17.81
C GLU A 510 12.16 -27.51 18.12
N ARG A 511 12.06 -28.35 19.15
CA ARG A 511 10.79 -28.97 19.59
C ARG A 511 9.81 -27.96 20.17
N GLU A 512 10.31 -26.87 20.75
CA GLU A 512 9.48 -25.75 21.22
C GLU A 512 8.97 -24.91 20.04
N SER A 513 9.83 -24.63 19.06
CA SER A 513 9.45 -23.99 17.79
C SER A 513 8.38 -24.79 17.03
N ASP A 514 8.47 -26.12 17.01
CA ASP A 514 7.46 -27.00 16.40
C ASP A 514 6.14 -27.05 17.20
N ARG A 515 6.19 -26.94 18.54
CA ARG A 515 4.99 -26.77 19.37
C ARG A 515 4.30 -25.44 19.07
N LEU A 516 5.07 -24.35 19.03
CA LEU A 516 4.56 -23.01 18.72
C LEU A 516 3.99 -22.93 17.30
N ARG A 517 4.66 -23.53 16.30
CA ARG A 517 4.10 -23.71 14.94
C ARG A 517 2.76 -24.47 14.97
N SER A 518 2.68 -25.56 15.73
CA SER A 518 1.44 -26.34 15.88
C SER A 518 0.32 -25.55 16.56
N GLU A 519 0.64 -24.73 17.55
CA GLU A 519 -0.30 -23.87 18.27
C GLU A 519 -0.79 -22.69 17.40
N ILE A 520 0.12 -22.07 16.64
CA ILE A 520 -0.22 -21.04 15.64
C ILE A 520 -1.21 -21.62 14.63
N SER A 521 -0.92 -22.76 14.00
CA SER A 521 -1.85 -23.34 13.02
C SER A 521 -3.18 -23.84 13.63
N LEU A 522 -3.21 -24.17 14.92
CA LEU A 522 -4.45 -24.44 15.63
C LEU A 522 -5.28 -23.15 15.86
N LEU A 523 -4.62 -22.03 16.16
CA LEU A 523 -5.25 -20.72 16.32
C LEU A 523 -5.72 -20.16 14.97
N GLU A 524 -4.91 -20.26 13.92
CA GLU A 524 -5.28 -19.91 12.53
C GLU A 524 -6.51 -20.69 12.08
N SER A 525 -6.54 -22.00 12.33
CA SER A 525 -7.69 -22.85 12.02
C SER A 525 -8.95 -22.39 12.77
N LYS A 526 -8.88 -22.17 14.09
CA LYS A 526 -10.02 -21.67 14.89
C LYS A 526 -10.50 -20.28 14.44
N LEU A 527 -9.58 -19.38 14.10
CA LEU A 527 -9.92 -18.06 13.55
C LEU A 527 -10.64 -18.17 12.20
N GLY A 528 -10.23 -19.11 11.35
CA GLY A 528 -10.91 -19.41 10.08
C GLY A 528 -12.30 -20.05 10.22
N HIS A 529 -12.63 -20.63 11.38
CA HIS A 529 -13.94 -21.26 11.66
C HIS A 529 -14.85 -20.40 12.57
N GLY A 530 -14.34 -19.34 13.18
CA GLY A 530 -15.12 -18.45 14.06
C GLY A 530 -15.30 -18.94 15.51
N ASP A 531 -14.50 -19.90 15.97
CA ASP A 531 -14.58 -20.49 17.31
C ASP A 531 -14.02 -19.57 18.43
N PHE A 532 -14.71 -18.45 18.68
CA PHE A 532 -14.30 -17.40 19.61
C PHE A 532 -14.54 -17.74 21.10
N SER A 533 -13.87 -18.77 21.62
CA SER A 533 -13.85 -19.03 23.07
C SER A 533 -12.96 -18.03 23.81
N ALA A 534 -13.56 -17.20 24.67
CA ALA A 534 -12.84 -16.22 25.49
C ALA A 534 -11.78 -16.82 26.43
N ALA A 535 -11.91 -18.11 26.77
CA ALA A 535 -10.91 -18.85 27.54
C ALA A 535 -9.72 -19.37 26.68
N SER A 536 -9.93 -19.54 25.36
CA SER A 536 -8.92 -20.06 24.43
C SER A 536 -8.14 -18.98 23.67
N THR A 537 -8.68 -17.75 23.57
CA THR A 537 -8.23 -16.80 22.54
C THR A 537 -7.77 -15.47 23.15
N LYS A 538 -6.48 -15.39 23.53
CA LYS A 538 -5.87 -14.17 24.11
C LYS A 538 -5.95 -12.96 23.17
N VAL A 539 -6.05 -13.19 21.85
CA VAL A 539 -6.13 -12.18 20.78
C VAL A 539 -7.33 -11.23 20.94
N LEU A 540 -8.47 -11.70 21.46
CA LEU A 540 -9.67 -10.85 21.61
C LEU A 540 -9.52 -9.71 22.63
N ARG A 541 -8.50 -9.75 23.49
CA ARG A 541 -8.15 -8.58 24.32
C ARG A 541 -7.45 -7.49 23.53
N MET A 542 -6.68 -7.84 22.49
CA MET A 542 -5.80 -6.89 21.78
C MET A 542 -6.57 -5.89 20.90
N VAL A 543 -7.72 -6.29 20.36
CA VAL A 543 -8.60 -5.37 19.61
C VAL A 543 -9.26 -4.37 20.56
N ASN A 544 -9.68 -4.83 21.74
CA ASN A 544 -10.30 -3.96 22.75
C ASN A 544 -9.29 -3.04 23.45
N THR A 545 -8.04 -3.48 23.68
CA THR A 545 -6.99 -2.55 24.15
C THR A 545 -6.69 -1.51 23.09
N LEU A 546 -6.43 -1.88 21.83
CA LEU A 546 -6.10 -0.90 20.78
C LEU A 546 -7.19 0.17 20.55
N ALA A 547 -8.46 -0.13 20.84
CA ALA A 547 -9.53 0.87 20.88
C ALA A 547 -9.40 1.80 22.12
N VAL A 548 -9.31 1.24 23.33
CA VAL A 548 -9.17 1.97 24.59
C VAL A 548 -7.88 2.79 24.67
N ASP A 549 -6.77 2.29 24.10
CA ASP A 549 -5.48 2.97 24.02
C ASP A 549 -5.57 4.24 23.15
N ASN A 550 -6.40 4.20 22.10
CA ASN A 550 -6.67 5.34 21.22
C ASN A 550 -7.58 6.37 21.92
N GLU A 551 -8.62 5.93 22.63
CA GLU A 551 -9.48 6.79 23.45
C GLU A 551 -8.70 7.46 24.60
N ALA A 552 -7.78 6.74 25.25
CA ALA A 552 -6.89 7.26 26.28
C ALA A 552 -5.97 8.36 25.72
N LYS A 553 -5.34 8.12 24.56
CA LYS A 553 -4.48 9.10 23.87
C LYS A 553 -5.23 10.35 23.47
N GLN A 554 -6.43 10.21 22.91
CA GLN A 554 -7.30 11.35 22.58
C GLN A 554 -7.70 12.14 23.83
N THR A 555 -7.96 11.46 24.95
CA THR A 555 -8.27 12.10 26.24
C THR A 555 -7.06 12.88 26.80
N ILE A 556 -5.86 12.30 26.78
CA ILE A 556 -4.61 12.97 27.18
C ILE A 556 -4.37 14.19 26.28
N GLN A 557 -4.49 14.04 24.96
CA GLN A 557 -4.30 15.14 24.01
C GLN A 557 -5.33 16.27 24.22
N ALA A 558 -6.60 15.93 24.47
CA ALA A 558 -7.63 16.92 24.79
C ALA A 558 -7.27 17.72 26.05
N LEU A 559 -6.90 17.04 27.14
CA LEU A 559 -6.45 17.66 28.39
C LEU A 559 -5.18 18.51 28.19
N GLN A 560 -4.24 18.08 27.35
CA GLN A 560 -3.07 18.88 27.00
C GLN A 560 -3.46 20.18 26.27
N THR A 561 -4.48 20.17 25.39
CA THR A 561 -4.99 21.42 24.79
C THR A 561 -5.74 22.32 25.78
N GLU A 562 -6.45 21.76 26.76
CA GLU A 562 -7.07 22.55 27.85
C GLU A 562 -6.01 23.14 28.79
N LEU A 563 -4.95 22.39 29.07
CA LEU A 563 -3.80 22.85 29.84
C LEU A 563 -3.09 24.01 29.12
N GLN A 564 -2.98 23.97 27.79
CA GLN A 564 -2.42 25.11 27.06
C GLN A 564 -3.37 26.31 27.11
N LYS A 565 -4.65 26.15 26.75
CA LYS A 565 -5.67 27.22 26.82
C LYS A 565 -5.82 27.84 28.22
N THR A 566 -5.52 27.11 29.29
CA THR A 566 -5.52 27.66 30.67
C THR A 566 -4.24 28.41 31.02
N LYS A 567 -3.06 28.01 30.52
CA LYS A 567 -1.83 28.85 30.58
C LYS A 567 -2.01 30.14 29.77
N ASP A 568 -2.52 30.06 28.55
CA ASP A 568 -2.73 31.21 27.67
C ASP A 568 -3.68 32.24 28.35
N ARG A 569 -4.68 31.74 29.08
CA ARG A 569 -5.56 32.55 29.93
C ARG A 569 -4.87 33.11 31.17
N LEU A 570 -3.99 32.36 31.83
CA LEU A 570 -3.21 32.89 32.95
C LEU A 570 -2.35 34.06 32.48
N GLN A 571 -1.60 33.89 31.39
CA GLN A 571 -0.77 34.94 30.80
C GLN A 571 -1.60 36.17 30.42
N ALA A 572 -2.77 35.99 29.79
CA ALA A 572 -3.66 37.10 29.46
C ALA A 572 -4.21 37.85 30.70
N VAL A 573 -4.38 37.17 31.84
CA VAL A 573 -4.77 37.82 33.10
C VAL A 573 -3.54 38.49 33.75
N GLU A 574 -2.37 37.88 33.74
CA GLU A 574 -1.11 38.50 34.19
C GLU A 574 -0.81 39.81 33.42
N GLU A 575 -0.99 39.80 32.09
CA GLU A 575 -0.85 40.99 31.23
C GLU A 575 -1.85 42.11 31.59
N LEU A 576 -3.09 41.76 31.98
CA LEU A 576 -4.09 42.72 32.47
C LEU A 576 -3.82 43.19 33.92
N ASN A 577 -3.25 42.35 34.76
CA ASN A 577 -2.99 42.65 36.18
C ASN A 577 -1.90 43.69 36.38
N ASN A 578 -0.99 43.83 35.40
CA ASN A 578 -0.06 44.95 35.30
C ASN A 578 -0.74 46.33 35.13
N GLN A 579 -2.08 46.37 34.95
CA GLN A 579 -2.87 47.60 34.78
C GLN A 579 -3.91 47.84 35.90
N SER A 580 -4.24 46.85 36.74
CA SER A 580 -5.31 46.97 37.75
C SER A 580 -5.06 46.16 39.03
N GLY A 581 -4.48 46.81 40.04
CA GLY A 581 -4.15 46.17 41.31
C GLY A 581 -5.33 46.07 42.29
N ASN A 582 -5.97 44.90 42.35
CA ASN A 582 -6.31 44.16 43.60
C ASN A 582 -7.37 43.06 43.40
N ALA A 583 -8.25 43.17 42.41
CA ALA A 583 -9.36 42.23 42.21
C ALA A 583 -8.95 40.86 41.64
N ALA A 584 -7.75 40.75 41.06
CA ALA A 584 -7.40 39.64 40.17
C ALA A 584 -6.47 38.57 40.78
N LYS A 585 -5.82 38.81 41.92
CA LYS A 585 -4.97 37.78 42.58
C LYS A 585 -5.74 36.50 42.92
N SER A 586 -7.05 36.60 43.18
CA SER A 586 -7.95 35.46 43.37
C SER A 586 -8.19 34.67 42.06
N VAL A 587 -8.21 35.36 40.92
CA VAL A 587 -8.35 34.75 39.58
C VAL A 587 -7.05 34.03 39.19
N ASP A 588 -5.89 34.67 39.41
CA ASP A 588 -4.57 34.08 39.17
C ASP A 588 -4.40 32.76 39.95
N CYS A 589 -4.78 32.75 41.24
CA CYS A 589 -4.76 31.54 42.06
C CYS A 589 -5.68 30.45 41.51
N GLN A 590 -6.93 30.77 41.16
CA GLN A 590 -7.89 29.79 40.63
C GLN A 590 -7.46 29.20 39.28
N ILE A 591 -6.87 30.01 38.39
CA ILE A 591 -6.33 29.51 37.12
C ILE A 591 -5.08 28.66 37.37
N SER A 592 -4.22 29.05 38.32
CA SER A 592 -3.02 28.30 38.72
C SER A 592 -3.36 26.93 39.33
N GLU A 593 -4.37 26.86 40.21
CA GLU A 593 -4.91 25.62 40.76
C GLU A 593 -5.49 24.71 39.68
N LYS A 594 -6.19 25.28 38.68
CA LYS A 594 -6.67 24.49 37.54
C LYS A 594 -5.52 23.97 36.67
N ILE A 595 -4.44 24.73 36.53
CA ILE A 595 -3.23 24.31 35.80
C ILE A 595 -2.49 23.18 36.53
N THR A 596 -2.44 23.17 37.87
CA THR A 596 -1.84 22.04 38.62
C THR A 596 -2.72 20.80 38.55
N GLN A 597 -4.04 20.93 38.73
CA GLN A 597 -4.99 19.82 38.59
C GLN A 597 -4.94 19.17 37.20
N LEU A 598 -4.90 19.95 36.12
CA LEU A 598 -4.79 19.43 34.75
C LEU A 598 -3.45 18.71 34.52
N LYS A 599 -2.33 19.24 35.05
CA LYS A 599 -1.02 18.55 34.99
C LYS A 599 -1.03 17.21 35.74
N GLU A 600 -1.67 17.15 36.90
CA GLU A 600 -1.77 15.92 37.69
C GLU A 600 -2.68 14.87 37.03
N GLN A 601 -3.80 15.29 36.43
CA GLN A 601 -4.67 14.41 35.63
C GLN A 601 -3.95 13.85 34.39
N ILE A 602 -3.20 14.70 33.67
CA ILE A 602 -2.37 14.26 32.53
C ILE A 602 -1.31 13.25 33.00
N ALA A 603 -0.52 13.60 34.01
CA ALA A 603 0.56 12.74 34.51
C ALA A 603 0.09 11.42 35.17
N THR A 604 -1.18 11.34 35.62
CA THR A 604 -1.77 10.08 36.13
C THR A 604 -2.37 9.23 35.03
N LEU A 605 -2.82 9.81 33.91
CA LEU A 605 -3.23 9.08 32.71
C LEU A 605 -2.03 8.58 31.91
N GLU A 606 -1.00 9.40 31.72
CA GLU A 606 0.26 9.00 31.05
C GLU A 606 0.92 7.82 31.80
N LYS A 607 1.05 7.90 33.14
CA LYS A 607 1.53 6.77 33.97
C LYS A 607 0.61 5.55 34.02
N ARG A 608 -0.62 5.65 33.50
CA ARG A 608 -1.53 4.51 33.32
C ARG A 608 -1.35 3.90 31.93
N GLU A 609 -1.06 4.70 30.91
CA GLU A 609 -0.68 4.24 29.57
C GLU A 609 0.65 3.48 29.60
N GLU A 610 1.69 4.00 30.28
CA GLU A 610 3.01 3.36 30.46
C GLU A 610 2.99 1.97 31.17
N ARG A 611 1.82 1.49 31.60
CA ARG A 611 1.64 0.25 32.39
C ARG A 611 0.73 -0.78 31.73
N LEU A 612 0.25 -0.54 30.50
CA LEU A 612 -0.63 -1.42 29.73
C LEU A 612 0.16 -2.19 28.65
#